data_AF-A0A4Q9M2B5-F1
#
_entry.id   AF-A0A4Q9M2B5-F1
#
_cell.length_a   1.000
_cell.length_b   1.000
_cell.length_c   1.000
_cell.angle_alpha   90.00
_cell.angle_beta   90.00
_cell.angle_gamma   90.00
#
_symmetry.space_group_name_H-M   'P 1'
#
loop_
_entity.id
_entity.type
_entity.pdbx_description
1 polymer ?
#
loop_
_entity_poly.entity_id
_entity_poly.type
_entity_poly.pdbx_seq_one_letter_code
_entity_poly.pdbx_strand_id
1 'polypeptide(L)'
;MTDGPRLNKLKQIYTKAIQQTTTNTTLQSDLLSLFKQHLSTYNVSTKLNLLDTLISNNHINLRDISSSSYIKEVYESYIVDDKSNFISYLNAQIEKVKNSKNDVENEVSEINSQIKEYDLKINELEEESKSVLEKAEQLESTF
;
A
#
# COMPACT_ATOMS: atom_id res chain seq x y z
N MET A 1 -7.51 -19.09 30.19
CA MET A 1 -8.69 -18.39 29.65
C MET A 1 -9.92 -18.92 30.37
N THR A 2 -10.72 -18.06 30.98
CA THR A 2 -11.97 -18.45 31.64
C THR A 2 -13.02 -18.79 30.58
N ASP A 3 -13.83 -19.81 30.81
CA ASP A 3 -14.92 -20.17 29.92
C ASP A 3 -15.95 -19.02 29.84
N GLY A 4 -16.29 -18.60 28.62
CA GLY A 4 -17.29 -17.57 28.38
C GLY A 4 -18.72 -18.03 28.70
N PRO A 5 -19.69 -17.10 28.82
CA PRO A 5 -21.08 -17.40 29.13
C PRO A 5 -21.69 -18.50 28.24
N ARG A 6 -21.42 -18.47 26.93
CA ARG A 6 -21.97 -19.45 25.99
C ARG A 6 -21.38 -20.85 26.15
N LEU A 7 -20.06 -20.92 26.33
CA LEU A 7 -19.37 -22.19 26.55
C LEU A 7 -19.82 -22.86 27.86
N ASN A 8 -19.97 -22.07 28.93
CA ASN A 8 -20.52 -22.55 30.20
C ASN A 8 -21.94 -23.07 30.04
N LYS A 9 -22.79 -22.34 29.30
CA LYS A 9 -24.17 -22.77 29.03
C LYS A 9 -24.22 -24.08 28.23
N LEU A 10 -23.36 -24.23 27.22
CA LEU A 10 -23.27 -25.45 26.42
C LEU A 10 -22.88 -26.66 27.28
N LYS A 11 -21.84 -26.53 28.10
CA LYS A 11 -21.41 -27.59 29.04
C LYS A 11 -22.55 -27.98 29.99
N GLN A 12 -23.23 -26.99 30.57
CA GLN A 12 -24.35 -27.23 31.49
C GLN A 12 -25.53 -27.96 30.84
N ILE A 13 -25.93 -27.56 29.63
CA ILE A 13 -27.04 -28.20 28.90
C ILE A 13 -26.69 -29.64 28.58
N TYR A 14 -25.48 -29.89 28.08
CA TYR A 14 -25.05 -31.23 27.71
C TYR A 14 -24.97 -32.17 28.93
N THR A 15 -24.41 -31.69 30.05
CA THR A 15 -24.37 -32.46 31.31
C THR A 15 -25.79 -32.78 31.81
N LYS A 16 -26.71 -31.81 31.78
CA LYS A 16 -28.11 -32.05 32.17
C LYS A 16 -28.81 -33.06 31.26
N ALA A 17 -28.59 -32.97 29.95
CA ALA A 17 -29.19 -33.91 29.00
C ALA A 17 -28.73 -35.35 29.25
N ILE A 18 -27.44 -35.56 29.50
CA ILE A 18 -26.89 -36.88 29.85
C ILE A 18 -27.52 -37.43 31.13
N GLN A 19 -27.57 -36.60 32.19
CA GLN A 19 -28.14 -36.99 33.48
C GLN A 19 -29.62 -37.36 33.41
N GLN A 20 -30.38 -36.73 32.50
CA GLN A 20 -31.79 -37.04 32.26
C GLN A 20 -32.00 -38.29 31.38
N THR A 21 -31.03 -38.62 30.52
CA THR A 21 -31.18 -39.69 29.53
C THR A 21 -30.73 -41.06 30.06
N THR A 22 -29.74 -41.08 30.96
CA THR A 22 -29.21 -42.34 31.50
C THR A 22 -28.82 -42.19 32.96
N THR A 23 -29.10 -43.21 33.76
CA THR A 23 -28.67 -43.31 35.17
C THR A 23 -27.36 -44.10 35.32
N ASN A 24 -26.86 -44.72 34.24
CA ASN A 24 -25.62 -45.49 34.25
C ASN A 24 -24.41 -44.56 34.30
N THR A 25 -23.70 -44.56 35.43
CA THR A 25 -22.56 -43.66 35.70
C THR A 25 -21.39 -43.84 34.74
N THR A 26 -21.11 -45.06 34.29
CA THR A 26 -20.04 -45.37 33.33
C THR A 26 -20.35 -44.78 31.95
N LEU A 27 -21.58 -44.97 31.48
CA LEU A 27 -22.02 -44.40 30.21
C LEU A 27 -22.03 -42.86 30.25
N GLN A 28 -22.40 -42.27 31.39
CA GLN A 28 -22.32 -40.82 31.58
C GLN A 28 -20.88 -40.30 31.47
N SER A 29 -19.91 -40.96 32.10
CA SER A 29 -18.50 -40.54 32.03
C SER A 29 -17.94 -40.66 30.61
N ASP A 30 -18.30 -41.72 29.89
CA ASP A 30 -17.84 -41.96 28.53
C ASP A 30 -18.38 -40.89 27.58
N LEU A 31 -19.69 -40.58 27.66
CA LEU A 31 -20.31 -39.52 26.86
C LEU A 31 -19.72 -38.13 27.17
N LEU A 32 -19.45 -37.83 28.44
CA LEU A 32 -18.80 -36.57 28.84
C LEU A 32 -17.37 -36.48 28.31
N SER A 33 -16.64 -37.60 28.26
CA SER A 33 -15.29 -37.64 27.70
C SER A 33 -15.29 -37.40 26.19
N LEU A 34 -16.22 -38.04 25.47
CA LEU A 34 -16.45 -37.86 24.03
C LEU A 34 -16.81 -36.41 23.71
N PHE A 35 -17.63 -35.79 24.54
CA PHE A 35 -17.97 -34.37 24.41
C PHE A 35 -16.76 -33.46 24.60
N LYS A 36 -15.93 -33.69 25.62
CA LYS A 36 -14.68 -32.91 25.81
C LYS A 36 -13.73 -33.08 24.62
N GLN A 37 -13.65 -34.28 24.06
CA GLN A 37 -12.87 -34.55 22.86
C GLN A 37 -13.43 -33.74 21.68
N HIS A 38 -14.73 -33.79 21.42
CA HIS A 38 -15.37 -33.03 20.34
C HIS A 38 -15.19 -31.51 20.50
N LEU A 39 -15.32 -30.97 21.72
CA LEU A 39 -15.06 -29.55 21.98
C LEU A 39 -13.64 -29.15 21.56
N SER A 40 -12.67 -30.02 21.81
CA SER A 40 -11.26 -29.81 21.48
C SER A 40 -11.01 -29.95 19.98
N THR A 41 -11.51 -31.03 19.35
CA THR A 41 -11.34 -31.30 17.91
C THR A 41 -11.84 -30.15 17.04
N TYR A 42 -12.98 -29.56 17.39
CA TYR A 42 -13.61 -28.51 16.59
C TYR A 42 -13.30 -27.07 17.07
N ASN A 43 -12.41 -26.94 18.06
CA ASN A 43 -12.03 -25.66 18.69
C ASN A 43 -13.25 -24.83 19.13
N VAL A 44 -14.30 -25.51 19.62
CA VAL A 44 -15.58 -24.87 19.96
C VAL A 44 -15.41 -23.87 21.08
N SER A 45 -14.56 -24.19 22.06
CA SER A 45 -14.25 -23.31 23.19
C SER A 45 -13.70 -21.95 22.72
N THR A 46 -12.73 -21.98 21.80
CA THR A 46 -12.12 -20.77 21.24
C THR A 46 -13.15 -19.95 20.44
N LYS A 47 -13.96 -20.62 19.61
CA LYS A 47 -14.98 -19.95 18.79
C LYS A 47 -16.07 -19.27 19.62
N LEU A 48 -16.59 -19.95 20.66
CA LEU A 48 -17.62 -19.39 21.52
C LEU A 48 -17.09 -18.24 22.37
N ASN A 49 -15.87 -18.37 22.93
CA ASN A 49 -15.26 -17.29 23.70
C ASN A 49 -14.91 -16.09 22.81
N LEU A 50 -14.47 -16.32 21.57
CA LEU A 50 -14.24 -15.26 20.59
C LEU A 50 -15.56 -14.55 20.25
N LEU A 51 -16.64 -15.29 20.05
CA LEU A 51 -17.97 -14.71 19.81
C LEU A 51 -18.46 -13.88 21.00
N ASP A 52 -18.28 -14.37 22.23
CA ASP A 52 -18.58 -13.61 23.46
C ASP A 52 -17.78 -12.30 23.51
N THR A 53 -16.50 -12.35 23.13
CA THR A 53 -15.61 -11.18 23.07
C THR A 53 -16.06 -10.18 22.00
N LEU A 54 -16.36 -10.65 20.79
CA LEU A 54 -16.83 -9.80 19.68
C LEU A 54 -18.14 -9.08 20.02
N ILE A 55 -19.07 -9.78 20.68
CA ILE A 55 -20.34 -9.20 21.12
C ILE A 55 -20.13 -8.19 22.24
N SER A 56 -19.27 -8.51 23.21
CA SER A 56 -18.95 -7.58 24.32
C SER A 56 -18.28 -6.29 23.81
N ASN A 57 -17.50 -6.39 22.74
CA ASN A 57 -16.83 -5.25 22.11
C ASN A 57 -17.74 -4.46 21.14
N ASN A 58 -19.05 -4.71 21.12
CA ASN A 58 -19.99 -4.06 20.19
C ASN A 58 -19.59 -4.19 18.70
N HIS A 59 -18.89 -5.27 18.34
CA HIS A 59 -18.59 -5.59 16.94
C HIS A 59 -19.84 -6.14 16.25
N ILE A 60 -20.83 -5.27 16.02
CA ILE A 60 -22.06 -5.61 15.33
C ILE A 60 -21.86 -5.30 13.86
N ASN A 61 -21.31 -6.24 13.11
CA ASN A 61 -21.36 -6.15 11.66
C ASN A 61 -22.73 -6.65 11.19
N LEU A 62 -23.69 -5.71 11.08
CA LEU A 62 -25.05 -5.98 10.59
C LEU A 62 -25.11 -6.17 9.07
N ARG A 63 -23.98 -6.10 8.37
CA ARG A 63 -23.97 -6.25 6.92
C ARG A 63 -24.16 -7.71 6.55
N ASP A 64 -24.99 -7.93 5.54
CA ASP A 64 -25.21 -9.26 5.00
C ASP A 64 -23.90 -9.80 4.40
N ILE A 65 -23.34 -10.82 5.02
CA ILE A 65 -22.11 -11.49 4.59
C ILE A 65 -22.25 -12.18 3.23
N SER A 66 -23.49 -12.42 2.79
CA SER A 66 -23.81 -13.00 1.48
C SER A 66 -23.98 -11.94 0.40
N SER A 67 -24.01 -10.65 0.79
CA SER A 67 -24.15 -9.56 -0.17
C SER A 67 -22.91 -9.45 -1.03
N SER A 68 -23.10 -9.55 -2.35
CA SER A 68 -22.02 -9.38 -3.33
C SER A 68 -21.31 -8.03 -3.18
N SER A 69 -22.04 -6.97 -2.83
CA SER A 69 -21.43 -5.64 -2.63
C SER A 69 -20.52 -5.59 -1.41
N TYR A 70 -20.90 -6.24 -0.31
CA TYR A 70 -20.10 -6.28 0.91
C TYR A 70 -18.88 -7.19 0.76
N ILE A 71 -19.03 -8.34 0.09
CA ILE A 71 -17.91 -9.21 -0.26
C ILE A 71 -16.87 -8.44 -1.10
N LYS A 72 -17.33 -7.68 -2.09
CA LYS A 72 -16.47 -6.85 -2.93
C LYS A 72 -15.70 -5.81 -2.10
N GLU A 73 -16.38 -5.08 -1.21
CA GLU A 73 -15.75 -4.10 -0.32
C GLU A 73 -14.69 -4.72 0.59
N VAL A 74 -14.96 -5.90 1.14
CA VAL A 74 -13.98 -6.63 1.95
C VAL A 74 -12.73 -6.95 1.13
N TYR A 75 -12.89 -7.48 -0.09
CA TYR A 75 -11.74 -7.74 -0.97
C TYR A 75 -11.00 -6.46 -1.37
N GLU A 76 -11.72 -5.38 -1.65
CA GLU A 76 -11.14 -4.09 -1.97
C GLU A 76 -10.32 -3.51 -0.81
N SER A 77 -10.77 -3.72 0.43
CA SER A 77 -10.04 -3.27 1.63
C SER A 77 -8.66 -3.92 1.78
N TYR A 78 -8.48 -5.16 1.32
CA TYR A 78 -7.18 -5.84 1.36
C TYR A 78 -6.18 -5.28 0.35
N ILE A 79 -6.64 -4.61 -0.70
CA ILE A 79 -5.78 -4.15 -1.81
C ILE A 79 -5.69 -2.62 -1.90
N VAL A 80 -6.49 -1.88 -1.11
CA VAL A 80 -6.56 -0.42 -1.21
C VAL A 80 -5.24 0.23 -0.79
N ASP A 81 -4.60 -0.27 0.26
CA ASP A 81 -3.34 0.26 0.76
C ASP A 81 -2.21 0.03 -0.24
N ASP A 82 -2.10 -1.19 -0.78
CA ASP A 82 -1.12 -1.52 -1.81
C ASP A 82 -1.29 -0.66 -3.07
N LYS A 83 -2.54 -0.47 -3.53
CA LYS A 83 -2.84 0.42 -4.65
C LYS A 83 -2.44 1.86 -4.35
N SER A 84 -2.77 2.37 -3.16
CA SER A 84 -2.43 3.73 -2.73
C SER A 84 -0.92 3.95 -2.70
N ASN A 85 -0.19 2.98 -2.15
CA ASN A 85 1.27 3.00 -2.08
C ASN A 85 1.89 2.98 -3.47
N PHE A 86 1.37 2.13 -4.37
CA PHE A 86 1.86 2.06 -5.75
C PHE A 86 1.60 3.35 -6.53
N ILE A 87 0.42 3.96 -6.38
CA ILE A 87 0.10 5.26 -6.98
C ILE A 87 1.05 6.34 -6.46
N SER A 88 1.30 6.37 -5.15
CA SER A 88 2.23 7.33 -4.55
C SER A 88 3.65 7.16 -5.09
N TYR A 89 4.10 5.91 -5.25
CA TYR A 89 5.39 5.61 -5.88
C TYR A 89 5.45 6.12 -7.33
N LEU A 90 4.42 5.83 -8.15
CA LEU A 90 4.37 6.29 -9.53
C LEU A 90 4.42 7.81 -9.64
N ASN A 91 3.65 8.52 -8.79
CA ASN A 91 3.66 9.98 -8.76
C ASN A 91 5.05 10.54 -8.40
N ALA A 92 5.74 9.93 -7.44
CA ALA A 92 7.10 10.33 -7.09
C ALA A 92 8.09 10.13 -8.24
N GLN A 93 7.95 9.05 -9.04
CA GLN A 93 8.79 8.84 -10.22
C GLN A 93 8.49 9.83 -11.33
N ILE A 94 7.20 10.16 -11.55
CA ILE A 94 6.79 11.17 -12.53
C ILE A 94 7.42 12.53 -12.20
N GLU A 95 7.36 12.96 -10.94
CA GLU A 95 7.96 14.23 -10.53
C GLU A 95 9.49 14.23 -10.67
N LYS A 96 10.17 13.12 -10.39
CA LYS A 96 11.61 13.00 -10.63
C LYS A 96 11.97 13.18 -12.11
N VAL A 97 11.24 12.51 -12.99
CA VAL A 97 11.45 12.62 -14.44
C VAL A 97 11.18 14.03 -14.93
N LYS A 98 10.12 14.67 -14.41
CA LYS A 98 9.76 16.05 -14.74
C LYS A 98 10.85 17.04 -14.33
N ASN A 99 11.41 16.89 -13.12
CA ASN A 99 12.51 17.74 -12.67
C ASN A 99 13.76 17.54 -13.53
N SER A 100 14.15 16.29 -13.78
CA SER A 100 15.29 15.98 -14.66
C SER A 100 15.11 16.53 -16.07
N LYS A 101 13.87 16.49 -16.61
CA LYS A 101 13.56 17.12 -17.89
C LYS A 101 13.79 18.64 -17.86
N ASN A 102 13.29 19.32 -16.83
CA ASN A 102 13.46 20.76 -16.67
C ASN A 102 14.95 21.13 -16.56
N ASP A 103 15.73 20.35 -15.81
CA ASP A 103 17.17 20.59 -15.66
C ASP A 103 17.88 20.53 -17.03
N VAL A 104 17.58 19.50 -17.83
CA VAL A 104 18.12 19.36 -19.20
C VAL A 104 17.65 20.50 -20.11
N GLU A 105 16.38 20.91 -20.04
CA GLU A 105 15.87 22.05 -20.82
C GLU A 105 16.60 23.36 -20.46
N ASN A 106 16.93 23.57 -19.18
CA ASN A 106 17.70 24.72 -18.73
C ASN A 106 19.15 24.67 -19.25
N GLU A 107 19.83 23.53 -19.14
CA GLU A 107 21.19 23.34 -19.66
C GLU A 107 21.25 23.62 -21.17
N VAL A 108 20.28 23.12 -21.94
CA VAL A 108 20.18 23.39 -23.38
C VAL A 108 19.99 24.88 -23.66
N SER A 109 19.19 25.57 -22.87
CA SER A 109 18.98 27.02 -23.00
C SER A 109 20.26 27.82 -22.71
N GLU A 110 21.03 27.42 -21.70
CA GLU A 110 22.31 28.03 -21.37
C GLU A 110 23.33 27.84 -22.49
N ILE A 111 23.47 26.61 -23.01
CA ILE A 111 24.37 26.31 -24.13
C ILE A 111 23.99 27.12 -25.37
N ASN A 112 22.70 27.22 -25.70
CA ASN A 112 22.24 28.04 -26.83
C ASN A 112 22.57 29.53 -26.66
N SER A 113 22.58 30.02 -25.42
CA SER A 113 22.95 31.41 -25.13
C SER A 113 24.45 31.62 -25.30
N GLN A 114 25.27 30.68 -24.84
CA GLN A 114 26.72 30.70 -25.03
C GLN A 114 27.11 30.64 -26.52
N ILE A 115 26.43 29.80 -27.32
CA ILE A 115 26.67 29.73 -28.77
C ILE A 115 26.45 31.10 -29.41
N LYS A 116 25.35 31.78 -29.09
CA LYS A 116 25.06 33.13 -29.61
C LYS A 116 26.13 34.14 -29.22
N GLU A 117 26.63 34.07 -27.98
CA GLU A 117 27.71 34.95 -27.52
C GLU A 117 29.00 34.70 -28.32
N TYR A 118 29.36 33.43 -28.55
CA TYR A 118 30.52 33.10 -29.36
C TYR A 118 30.36 33.50 -30.82
N ASP A 119 29.17 33.36 -31.41
CA ASP A 119 28.90 33.82 -32.78
C ASP A 119 29.09 35.34 -32.90
N LEU A 120 28.61 36.11 -31.92
CA LEU A 120 28.83 37.56 -31.89
C LEU A 120 30.32 37.90 -31.78
N LYS A 121 31.06 37.20 -30.91
CA LYS A 121 32.50 37.37 -30.74
C LYS A 121 33.27 37.08 -32.04
N ILE A 122 32.88 36.03 -32.75
CA ILE A 122 33.50 35.68 -34.05
C ILE A 122 33.27 36.82 -35.05
N ASN A 123 32.03 37.31 -35.18
CA ASN A 123 31.72 38.42 -36.08
C ASN A 123 32.53 39.69 -35.74
N GLU A 124 32.67 40.03 -34.46
CA GLU A 124 33.50 41.17 -34.02
C GLU A 124 34.96 41.01 -34.43
N LEU A 125 35.54 39.81 -34.24
CA LEU A 125 36.92 39.51 -34.62
C LEU A 125 37.13 39.50 -36.14
N GLU A 126 36.14 39.04 -36.91
CA GLU A 126 36.18 39.08 -38.38
C GLU A 126 36.21 40.52 -38.90
N GLU A 127 35.37 41.40 -38.35
CA GLU A 127 35.35 42.82 -38.70
C GLU A 127 36.66 43.53 -38.27
N GLU A 128 37.18 43.23 -37.08
CA GLU A 128 38.47 43.76 -36.63
C GLU A 128 39.61 43.35 -37.57
N SER A 129 39.68 42.05 -37.90
CA SER A 129 40.66 41.49 -38.83
C SER A 129 40.61 42.16 -40.20
N LYS A 130 39.39 42.37 -40.74
CA LYS A 130 39.18 43.07 -42.01
C LYS A 130 39.68 44.51 -41.96
N SER A 131 39.36 45.26 -40.91
CA SER A 131 39.85 46.64 -40.73
C SER A 131 41.37 46.71 -40.62
N VAL A 132 42.01 45.73 -39.97
CA VAL A 132 43.48 45.65 -39.89
C VAL A 132 44.08 45.38 -41.27
N LEU A 133 43.48 44.47 -42.05
CA LEU A 133 43.93 44.16 -43.41
C LEU A 133 43.86 45.39 -44.31
N GLU A 134 42.74 46.12 -44.30
CA GLU A 134 42.55 47.34 -45.09
C GLU A 134 43.60 48.42 -44.72
N LYS A 135 43.93 48.56 -43.43
CA LYS A 135 44.99 49.49 -42.98
C LYS A 135 46.38 49.06 -43.47
N ALA A 136 46.68 47.76 -43.46
CA ALA A 136 47.95 47.24 -43.93
C ALA A 136 48.13 47.49 -45.45
N GLU A 137 47.09 47.24 -46.25
CA GLU A 137 47.09 47.52 -47.70
C GLU A 137 47.31 49.01 -48.00
N GLN A 138 46.66 49.91 -47.25
CA GLN A 138 46.87 51.35 -47.39
C GLN A 138 48.32 51.76 -47.10
N LEU A 139 48.92 51.21 -46.04
CA LEU A 139 50.32 51.46 -45.70
C LEU A 139 51.27 51.00 -46.80
N GLU A 140 51.08 49.80 -47.38
CA GLU A 140 51.88 49.31 -48.49
C GLU A 140 51.76 50.18 -49.75
N SER A 141 50.58 50.75 -50.02
CA SER A 141 50.38 51.65 -51.17
C SER A 141 51.06 53.03 -51.03
N THR A 142 51.56 53.37 -49.84
CA THR A 142 52.17 54.67 -49.52
C THR A 142 53.71 54.64 -49.57
N PHE A 143 54.33 53.47 -49.78
CA PHE A 143 55.77 53.27 -49.97
C PHE A 143 56.13 53.01 -51.43
#